data_AF-A0A3L8PU12-F1
#
_entry.id   AF-A0A3L8PU12-F1
#
_cell.length_a   1.000
_cell.length_b   1.000
_cell.length_c   1.000
_cell.angle_alpha   90.00
_cell.angle_beta   90.00
_cell.angle_gamma   90.00
#
_symmetry.space_group_name_H-M   'P 1'
#
loop_
_entity.id
_entity.type
_entity.pdbx_description
1 polymer ?
#
loop_
_entity_poly.entity_id
_entity_poly.type
_entity_poly.pdbx_seq_one_letter_code
_entity_poly.pdbx_strand_id
1 'polypeptide(L)'
;MNEALVELYSDYLLSSFGQATATGMSEMLDGAYSHDQVTRLLSTNDFTSKTLWGMVKSTVRQIESEDAVLIFDDTIEEKPYTDEDALVTWHYEHTKGRTVKGINLLNCLYHTQGVSIPVSYKLIEKPIQYCDFKTKKLLRASETTKNEDFREILHVHIPA
;
A
#
# COMPACT_ATOMS: atom_id res chain seq x y z
N MET A 1 -5.02 7.08 -17.02
CA MET A 1 -5.53 6.00 -16.15
C MET A 1 -7.04 5.93 -16.34
N ASN A 2 -7.63 4.74 -16.49
CA ASN A 2 -9.08 4.59 -16.60
C ASN A 2 -9.69 4.62 -15.18
N GLU A 3 -10.18 5.78 -14.75
CA GLU A 3 -10.68 6.01 -13.39
C GLU A 3 -11.86 5.10 -13.04
N ALA A 4 -12.82 4.94 -13.95
CA ALA A 4 -13.97 4.06 -13.73
C ALA A 4 -13.57 2.60 -13.52
N LEU A 5 -12.53 2.12 -14.22
CA LEU A 5 -12.01 0.77 -14.01
C LEU A 5 -11.24 0.65 -12.69
N VAL A 6 -10.55 1.71 -12.25
CA VAL A 6 -9.86 1.74 -10.95
C VAL A 6 -10.89 1.67 -9.81
N GLU A 7 -11.94 2.48 -9.87
CA GLU A 7 -13.02 2.46 -8.88
C GLU A 7 -13.68 1.08 -8.82
N LEU A 8 -14.12 0.56 -9.97
CA LEU A 8 -14.76 -0.76 -10.06
C LEU A 8 -13.86 -1.87 -9.52
N TYR A 9 -12.58 -1.89 -9.90
CA TYR A 9 -11.65 -2.91 -9.42
C TYR A 9 -11.38 -2.77 -7.92
N SER A 10 -11.31 -1.54 -7.41
CA SER A 10 -11.15 -1.28 -5.97
C SER A 10 -12.36 -1.78 -5.19
N ASP A 11 -13.58 -1.48 -5.64
CA ASP A 11 -14.82 -1.96 -5.02
C ASP A 11 -14.91 -3.48 -5.05
N TYR A 12 -14.50 -4.10 -6.16
CA TYR A 12 -14.42 -5.55 -6.27
C TYR A 12 -13.44 -6.14 -5.24
N LEU A 13 -12.25 -5.56 -5.09
CA LEU A 13 -11.26 -6.02 -4.10
C LEU A 13 -11.78 -5.86 -2.67
N LEU A 14 -12.44 -4.74 -2.36
CA LEU A 14 -13.00 -4.47 -1.03
C LEU A 14 -14.20 -5.36 -0.69
N SER A 15 -14.97 -5.76 -1.70
CA SER A 15 -16.18 -6.57 -1.53
C SER A 15 -15.93 -8.08 -1.63
N SER A 16 -14.71 -8.48 -1.99
CA SER A 16 -14.34 -9.89 -2.15
C SER A 16 -13.91 -10.51 -0.83
N PHE A 17 -14.64 -11.53 -0.35
CA PHE A 17 -14.32 -12.27 0.88
C PHE A 17 -13.38 -13.46 0.68
N GLY A 18 -12.92 -13.69 -0.56
CA GLY A 18 -12.11 -14.83 -0.94
C GLY A 18 -11.02 -14.44 -1.93
N GLN A 19 -10.66 -15.38 -2.81
CA GLN A 19 -9.65 -15.14 -3.83
C GLN A 19 -10.19 -14.16 -4.89
N ALA A 20 -9.69 -12.92 -4.86
CA ALA A 20 -9.98 -11.94 -5.89
C ALA A 20 -9.07 -12.17 -7.11
N THR A 21 -9.68 -12.47 -8.27
CA THR A 21 -8.98 -12.57 -9.55
C THR A 21 -9.63 -11.67 -10.59
N ALA A 22 -8.84 -11.21 -11.58
CA ALA A 22 -9.34 -10.43 -12.70
C ALA A 22 -10.34 -11.22 -13.57
N THR A 23 -10.16 -12.53 -13.69
CA THR A 23 -11.12 -13.43 -14.36
C THR A 23 -12.40 -13.53 -13.56
N GLY A 24 -12.33 -13.68 -12.23
CA GLY A 24 -13.50 -13.72 -11.35
C GLY A 24 -14.33 -12.43 -11.41
N MET A 25 -13.68 -11.26 -11.47
CA MET A 25 -14.38 -10.00 -11.68
C MET A 25 -15.08 -9.96 -13.04
N SER A 26 -14.38 -10.39 -14.10
CA SER A 26 -14.92 -10.42 -15.45
C SER A 26 -16.15 -11.32 -15.56
N GLU A 27 -16.10 -12.51 -14.95
CA GLU A 27 -17.21 -13.45 -14.88
C GLU A 27 -18.39 -12.89 -14.07
N MET A 28 -18.13 -12.25 -12.92
CA MET A 28 -19.16 -11.61 -12.09
C MET A 28 -19.92 -10.49 -12.81
N LEU A 29 -19.27 -9.84 -13.77
CA LEU A 29 -19.82 -8.73 -14.55
C LEU A 29 -20.26 -9.16 -15.95
N ASP A 30 -20.51 -10.46 -16.18
CA ASP A 30 -20.94 -11.03 -17.46
C ASP A 30 -20.06 -10.62 -18.65
N GLY A 31 -18.75 -10.45 -18.41
CA GLY A 31 -17.77 -10.03 -19.42
C GLY A 31 -17.84 -8.56 -19.82
N ALA A 32 -18.62 -7.72 -19.13
CA ALA A 32 -18.68 -6.27 -19.39
C ALA A 32 -17.31 -5.60 -19.28
N TYR A 33 -16.44 -6.13 -18.42
CA TYR A 33 -15.03 -5.80 -18.33
C TYR A 33 -14.20 -7.07 -18.46
N SER A 34 -13.18 -7.07 -19.33
CA SER A 34 -12.32 -8.23 -19.51
C SER A 34 -11.18 -8.26 -18.50
N HIS A 35 -10.73 -9.46 -18.12
CA HIS A 35 -9.56 -9.61 -17.24
C HIS A 35 -8.31 -8.94 -17.81
N ASP A 36 -8.15 -8.92 -19.14
CA ASP A 36 -7.06 -8.23 -19.84
C ASP A 36 -7.07 -6.71 -19.59
N GLN A 37 -8.23 -6.09 -19.42
CA GLN A 37 -8.31 -4.67 -19.09
C GLN A 37 -7.72 -4.40 -17.71
N VAL A 38 -7.98 -5.27 -16.73
CA VAL A 38 -7.39 -5.19 -15.38
C VAL A 38 -5.89 -5.42 -15.44
N THR A 39 -5.44 -6.48 -16.13
CA THR A 39 -4.01 -6.77 -16.29
C THR A 39 -3.29 -5.59 -16.96
N ARG A 40 -3.87 -5.01 -18.01
CA ARG A 40 -3.30 -3.82 -18.67
C ARG A 40 -3.30 -2.60 -17.75
N LEU A 41 -4.36 -2.38 -16.97
CA LEU A 41 -4.41 -1.29 -15.99
C LEU A 41 -3.25 -1.42 -14.98
N LEU A 42 -3.08 -2.59 -14.38
CA LEU A 42 -2.06 -2.81 -13.34
C LEU A 42 -0.63 -2.80 -13.87
N SER A 43 -0.40 -3.28 -15.11
CA SER A 43 0.94 -3.38 -15.71
C SER A 43 1.42 -2.09 -16.38
N THR A 44 0.51 -1.17 -16.73
CA THR A 44 0.87 0.07 -17.44
C THR A 44 0.79 1.33 -16.58
N ASN A 45 0.35 1.22 -15.32
CA ASN A 45 0.23 2.35 -14.41
C ASN A 45 0.96 2.06 -13.10
N ASP A 46 1.75 3.03 -12.65
CA ASP A 46 2.32 3.02 -11.32
C ASP A 46 1.36 3.71 -10.34
N PHE A 47 0.78 2.93 -9.44
CA PHE A 47 0.01 3.46 -8.32
C PHE A 47 1.01 3.89 -7.25
N THR A 48 1.21 5.20 -7.13
CA THR A 48 2.12 5.80 -6.15
C THR A 48 1.34 6.62 -5.14
N SER A 49 2.01 7.07 -4.08
CA SER A 49 1.40 8.03 -3.16
C SER A 49 0.97 9.33 -3.85
N LYS A 50 1.64 9.76 -4.93
CA LYS A 50 1.22 10.93 -5.71
C LYS A 50 -0.11 10.67 -6.42
N THR A 51 -0.29 9.46 -6.95
CA THR A 51 -1.54 9.02 -7.57
C THR A 51 -2.68 9.05 -6.54
N LEU A 52 -2.45 8.51 -5.33
CA LEU A 52 -3.42 8.55 -4.23
C LEU A 52 -3.79 10.00 -3.87
N TRP A 53 -2.79 10.87 -3.66
CA TRP A 53 -3.05 12.28 -3.36
C TRP A 53 -3.91 12.93 -4.44
N GLY A 54 -3.64 12.67 -5.72
CA GLY A 54 -4.45 13.16 -6.83
C GLY A 54 -5.93 12.77 -6.74
N MET A 55 -6.22 11.55 -6.27
CA MET A 55 -7.60 11.05 -6.10
C MET A 55 -8.32 11.72 -4.92
N VAL A 56 -7.64 11.90 -3.79
CA VAL A 56 -8.29 12.35 -2.55
C VAL A 56 -8.19 13.86 -2.29
N LYS A 57 -7.35 14.58 -3.05
CA LYS A 57 -7.05 16.00 -2.80
C LYS A 57 -8.31 16.86 -2.74
N SER A 58 -9.24 16.70 -3.69
CA SER A 58 -10.48 17.47 -3.70
C SER A 58 -11.31 17.24 -2.44
N THR A 59 -11.46 15.99 -2.01
CA THR A 59 -12.16 15.60 -0.78
C THR A 59 -11.50 16.19 0.46
N VAL A 60 -10.16 16.11 0.57
CA VAL A 60 -9.41 16.68 1.70
C VAL A 60 -9.61 18.20 1.76
N ARG A 61 -9.56 18.91 0.63
CA ARG A 61 -9.74 20.37 0.59
C ARG A 61 -11.13 20.85 0.96
N GLN A 62 -12.15 20.00 0.85
CA GLN A 62 -13.52 20.34 1.28
C GLN A 62 -13.69 20.31 2.80
N ILE A 63 -12.87 19.53 3.50
CA ILE A 63 -12.96 19.34 4.95
C ILE A 63 -11.74 19.92 5.69
N GLU A 64 -10.91 20.69 4.99
CA GLU A 64 -9.67 21.25 5.52
C GLU A 64 -9.94 22.11 6.77
N SER A 65 -9.14 21.90 7.82
CA SER A 65 -9.31 22.54 9.12
C SER A 65 -7.95 22.76 9.78
N GLU A 66 -7.84 23.85 10.56
CA GLU A 66 -6.64 24.16 11.35
C GLU A 66 -6.38 23.13 12.46
N ASP A 67 -7.44 22.48 12.96
CA ASP A 67 -7.35 21.44 13.99
C ASP A 67 -7.02 20.06 13.42
N ALA A 68 -6.82 19.95 12.12
CA ALA A 68 -6.55 18.69 11.48
C ALA A 68 -5.14 18.17 11.80
N VAL A 69 -5.01 16.84 11.83
CA VAL A 69 -3.76 16.17 12.12
C VAL A 69 -3.41 15.17 11.02
N LEU A 70 -2.11 14.94 10.86
CA LEU A 70 -1.60 13.83 10.08
C LEU A 70 -1.27 12.68 11.03
N ILE A 71 -1.86 11.52 10.78
CA ILE A 71 -1.63 10.30 11.55
C ILE A 71 -0.75 9.38 10.71
N PHE A 72 0.38 8.99 11.29
CA PHE A 72 1.31 8.05 10.69
C PHE A 72 1.26 6.74 11.45
N ASP A 73 1.19 5.64 10.70
CA ASP A 73 1.24 4.30 11.25
C ASP A 73 1.99 3.36 10.28
N ASP A 74 2.34 2.19 10.77
CA ASP A 74 2.82 1.11 9.92
C ASP A 74 2.04 -0.19 10.18
N THR A 75 1.59 -0.82 9.10
CA THR A 75 0.86 -2.09 9.17
C THR A 75 1.61 -3.16 8.41
N ILE A 76 1.64 -4.38 8.95
CA ILE A 76 2.18 -5.54 8.25
C ILE A 76 1.04 -6.45 7.84
N GLU A 77 0.84 -6.57 6.53
CA GLU A 77 -0.05 -7.56 5.95
C GLU A 77 0.70 -8.88 5.80
N GLU A 78 0.38 -9.85 6.66
CA GLU A 78 1.08 -11.14 6.69
C GLU A 78 0.86 -11.95 5.41
N LYS A 79 1.96 -12.47 4.85
CA LYS A 79 1.97 -13.33 3.67
C LYS A 79 2.78 -14.59 3.93
N PRO A 80 2.37 -15.47 4.89
CA PRO A 80 3.18 -16.60 5.36
C PRO A 80 3.50 -17.62 4.26
N TYR A 81 2.62 -17.75 3.25
CA TYR A 81 2.73 -18.73 2.18
C TYR A 81 3.27 -18.16 0.86
N THR A 82 3.54 -16.85 0.78
CA THR A 82 4.11 -16.22 -0.41
C THR A 82 5.63 -16.31 -0.37
N ASP A 83 6.26 -16.53 -1.53
CA ASP A 83 7.72 -16.57 -1.65
C ASP A 83 8.35 -15.22 -1.27
N GLU A 84 9.58 -15.24 -0.79
CA GLU A 84 10.28 -14.03 -0.36
C GLU A 84 10.89 -13.27 -1.52
N ASP A 85 10.56 -11.98 -1.62
CA ASP A 85 11.20 -11.02 -2.52
C ASP A 85 11.58 -9.74 -1.77
N ALA A 86 11.79 -8.63 -2.48
CA ALA A 86 12.12 -7.35 -1.84
C ALA A 86 10.93 -6.77 -1.05
N LEU A 87 9.69 -6.98 -1.52
CA LEU A 87 8.47 -6.46 -0.94
C LEU A 87 7.87 -7.42 0.10
N VAL A 88 7.83 -8.71 -0.21
CA VAL A 88 7.36 -9.78 0.68
C VAL A 88 8.55 -10.34 1.45
N THR A 89 8.76 -9.86 2.67
CA THR A 89 9.91 -10.26 3.48
C THR A 89 9.61 -10.21 4.98
N TRP A 90 10.62 -10.45 5.81
CA TRP A 90 10.47 -10.50 7.26
C TRP A 90 10.54 -9.11 7.89
N HIS A 91 9.50 -8.73 8.63
CA HIS A 91 9.40 -7.47 9.37
C HIS A 91 9.12 -7.75 10.85
N TYR A 92 9.67 -6.93 11.74
CA TYR A 92 9.33 -7.01 13.17
C TYR A 92 7.95 -6.41 13.40
N GLU A 93 7.05 -7.16 14.03
CA GLU A 93 5.70 -6.73 14.36
C GLU A 93 5.59 -6.60 15.89
N HIS A 94 5.35 -5.36 16.34
CA HIS A 94 5.48 -4.98 17.75
C HIS A 94 4.39 -5.60 18.62
N THR A 95 3.19 -5.81 18.08
CA THR A 95 2.02 -6.36 18.78
C THR A 95 2.16 -7.84 19.10
N LYS A 96 2.87 -8.64 18.30
CA LYS A 96 3.21 -10.06 18.59
C LYS A 96 4.61 -10.24 19.15
N GLY A 97 5.44 -9.19 19.19
CA GLY A 97 6.80 -9.24 19.73
C GLY A 97 7.72 -10.17 18.93
N ARG A 98 7.49 -10.34 17.64
CA ARG A 98 8.28 -11.24 16.77
C ARG A 98 8.31 -10.75 15.33
N THR A 99 9.22 -11.32 14.54
CA THR A 99 9.23 -11.11 13.09
C THR A 99 8.17 -11.95 12.40
N VAL A 100 7.42 -11.35 11.49
CA VAL A 100 6.45 -12.01 10.62
C VAL A 100 6.81 -11.75 9.15
N LYS A 101 6.46 -12.68 8.26
CA LYS A 101 6.67 -12.53 6.82
C LYS A 101 5.44 -11.85 6.22
N GLY A 102 5.64 -10.78 5.47
CA GLY A 102 4.53 -10.00 4.91
C GLY A 102 5.00 -8.77 4.15
N ILE A 103 4.03 -7.91 3.86
CA ILE A 103 4.24 -6.60 3.23
C ILE A 103 4.08 -5.55 4.33
N ASN A 104 5.09 -4.71 4.54
CA ASN A 104 4.97 -3.58 5.46
C ASN A 104 4.59 -2.31 4.69
N LEU A 105 3.48 -1.71 5.11
CA LEU A 105 2.90 -0.49 4.58
C LEU A 105 3.05 0.62 5.61
N LEU A 106 3.80 1.67 5.28
CA LEU A 106 3.69 2.95 5.98
C LEU A 106 2.50 3.70 5.39
N ASN A 107 1.60 4.19 6.22
CA ASN A 107 0.46 4.99 5.78
C ASN A 107 0.44 6.35 6.48
N CYS A 108 -0.16 7.33 5.79
CA CYS A 108 -0.44 8.65 6.31
C CYS A 108 -1.92 8.97 6.09
N LEU A 109 -2.62 9.26 7.18
CA LEU A 109 -4.02 9.65 7.18
C LEU A 109 -4.12 11.13 7.54
N TYR A 110 -4.92 11.87 6.77
CA TYR A 110 -5.43 13.16 7.18
C TYR A 110 -6.67 12.95 8.05
N HIS A 111 -6.68 13.49 9.26
CA HIS A 111 -7.78 13.35 10.20
C HIS A 111 -8.31 14.71 10.66
N THR A 112 -9.62 14.90 10.54
CA THR A 112 -10.33 16.11 10.99
C THR A 112 -11.77 15.76 11.32
N GLN A 113 -12.32 16.34 12.38
CA GLN A 113 -13.76 16.26 12.71
C GLN A 113 -14.35 14.83 12.69
N GLY A 114 -13.57 13.82 13.10
CA GLY A 114 -13.99 12.41 13.12
C GLY A 114 -13.90 11.68 11.78
N VAL A 115 -13.39 12.32 10.73
CA VAL A 115 -13.17 11.74 9.40
C VAL A 115 -11.69 11.50 9.18
N SER A 116 -11.32 10.34 8.64
CA SER A 116 -9.95 10.00 8.25
C SER A 116 -9.87 9.68 6.76
N ILE A 117 -8.94 10.33 6.05
CA ILE A 117 -8.71 10.13 4.63
C ILE A 117 -7.26 9.70 4.41
N PRO A 118 -6.98 8.57 3.75
CA PRO A 118 -5.63 8.20 3.35
C PRO A 118 -5.08 9.19 2.33
N VAL A 119 -3.96 9.86 2.66
CA VAL A 119 -3.36 10.89 1.80
C VAL A 119 -2.01 10.48 1.22
N SER A 120 -1.32 9.54 1.86
CA SER A 120 -0.04 9.03 1.39
C SER A 120 0.24 7.63 1.93
N TYR A 121 1.10 6.90 1.25
CA TYR A 121 1.62 5.61 1.70
C TYR A 121 2.99 5.32 1.10
N LYS A 122 3.71 4.39 1.71
CA LYS A 122 4.94 3.81 1.18
C LYS A 122 5.01 2.32 1.51
N LEU A 123 5.28 1.51 0.50
CA LEU A 123 5.59 0.09 0.69
C LEU A 123 7.07 -0.04 1.04
N ILE A 124 7.38 -0.79 2.10
CA ILE A 124 8.76 -1.01 2.52
C ILE A 124 9.35 -2.18 1.74
N GLU A 125 10.38 -1.87 0.96
CA GLU A 125 11.17 -2.87 0.25
C GLU A 125 12.54 -3.08 0.91
N LYS A 126 13.02 -4.32 0.88
CA LYS A 126 14.35 -4.74 1.35
C LYS A 126 15.12 -5.41 0.21
N PRO A 127 15.63 -4.63 -0.77
CA PRO A 127 16.29 -5.17 -1.96
C PRO A 127 17.67 -5.78 -1.66
N ILE A 128 18.35 -5.32 -0.60
CA ILE A 128 19.70 -5.76 -0.27
C ILE A 128 19.64 -7.14 0.37
N GLN A 129 20.18 -8.15 -0.31
CA GLN A 129 20.37 -9.48 0.25
C GLN A 129 21.74 -9.60 0.92
N TYR A 130 21.78 -10.22 2.10
CA TYR A 130 23.02 -10.50 2.81
C TYR A 130 22.92 -11.80 3.61
N CYS A 131 24.06 -12.37 3.99
CA CYS A 131 24.12 -13.58 4.78
C CYS A 131 24.63 -13.24 6.18
N ASP A 132 23.90 -13.69 7.20
CA ASP A 132 24.42 -13.69 8.57
C ASP A 132 25.49 -14.79 8.69
N PHE A 133 26.74 -14.39 8.94
CA PHE A 133 27.86 -15.32 9.03
C PHE A 133 27.72 -16.37 10.14
N LYS A 134 27.03 -16.04 11.24
CA LYS A 134 26.82 -16.93 12.38
C LYS A 134 25.70 -17.91 12.10
N THR A 135 24.56 -17.44 11.61
CA THR A 135 23.37 -18.27 11.41
C THR A 135 23.29 -18.91 10.03
N LYS A 136 24.12 -18.45 9.08
CA LYS A 136 24.11 -18.82 7.65
C LYS A 136 22.76 -18.58 6.96
N LYS A 137 21.90 -17.75 7.56
CA LYS A 137 20.61 -17.39 7.00
C LYS A 137 20.76 -16.25 6.00
N LEU A 138 20.04 -16.37 4.90
CA LEU A 138 19.82 -15.26 3.98
C LEU A 138 18.86 -14.27 4.66
N LEU A 139 19.26 -13.01 4.70
CA LEU A 139 18.50 -11.91 5.27
C LEU A 139 18.39 -10.78 4.24
N ARG A 140 17.45 -9.88 4.48
CA ARG A 140 17.20 -8.72 3.63
C ARG A 140 17.23 -7.42 4.42
N ALA A 141 17.82 -6.38 3.85
CA ALA A 141 17.88 -5.04 4.40
C ALA A 141 17.31 -4.02 3.41
N SER A 142 16.73 -2.95 3.96
CA SER A 142 16.32 -1.78 3.18
C SER A 142 17.49 -0.80 3.08
N GLU A 143 17.48 0.00 2.02
CA GLU A 143 18.42 1.12 1.83
C GLU A 143 18.10 2.28 2.76
N THR A 144 16.84 2.42 3.16
CA THR A 144 16.35 3.48 4.04
C THR A 144 15.77 2.91 5.33
N THR A 145 15.74 3.75 6.35
CA THR A 145 15.01 3.47 7.59
C THR A 145 13.56 3.91 7.47
N LYS A 146 12.67 3.27 8.23
CA LYS A 146 11.25 3.70 8.33
C LYS A 146 11.11 5.19 8.71
N ASN A 147 12.03 5.71 9.53
CA ASN A 147 12.00 7.11 9.94
C ASN A 147 12.36 8.07 8.79
N GLU A 148 13.28 7.69 7.91
CA GLU A 148 13.59 8.46 6.70
C GLU A 148 12.40 8.44 5.74
N ASP A 149 11.79 7.28 5.56
CA ASP A 149 10.60 7.10 4.74
C ASP A 149 9.41 7.93 5.25
N PHE A 150 9.17 7.97 6.56
CA PHE A 150 8.14 8.83 7.15
C PHE A 150 8.40 10.32 6.90
N ARG A 151 9.65 10.77 7.00
CA ARG A 151 10.01 12.16 6.69
C ARG A 151 9.83 12.48 5.21
N GLU A 152 10.14 11.54 4.33
CA GLU A 152 9.92 11.70 2.90
C GLU A 152 8.42 11.87 2.56
N ILE A 153 7.55 11.09 3.21
CA ILE A 153 6.09 11.25 3.05
C ILE A 153 5.66 12.68 3.40
N LEU A 154 6.12 13.22 4.53
CA LEU A 154 5.80 14.58 4.96
C LEU A 154 6.22 15.66 3.96
N HIS A 155 7.40 15.52 3.36
CA HIS A 155 7.98 16.58 2.53
C HIS A 155 7.54 16.53 1.06
N VAL A 156 7.28 15.35 0.52
CA VAL A 156 7.12 15.17 -0.94
C VAL A 156 5.66 14.99 -1.35
N HIS A 157 4.84 14.38 -0.49
CA HIS A 157 3.55 13.83 -0.91
C HIS A 157 2.33 14.63 -0.46
N ILE A 158 2.49 15.55 0.51
CA ILE A 158 1.44 16.44 0.98
C ILE A 158 1.86 17.89 0.70
N PRO A 159 1.71 18.37 -0.55
CA PRO A 159 1.92 19.78 -0.84
C PRO A 159 0.85 20.62 -0.12
N ALA A 160 1.30 21.71 0.50
CA ALA A 160 0.47 22.72 1.17
C ALA A 160 -0.71 23.18 0.29
#